data_AF-A0A7S1KLZ0-F1
#
_entry.id   AF-A0A7S1KLZ0-F1
#
_cell.length_a   1.000
_cell.length_b   1.000
_cell.length_c   1.000
_cell.angle_alpha   90.00
_cell.angle_beta   90.00
_cell.angle_gamma   90.00
#
_symmetry.space_group_name_H-M   'P 1'
#
loop_
_entity.id
_entity.type
_entity.pdbx_description
1 polymer ?
#
loop_
_entity_poly.entity_id
_entity_poly.type
_entity_poly.pdbx_seq_one_letter_code
_entity_poly.pdbx_strand_id
1 'polypeptide(L)'
;MVLSLKSLIHKFANQSPQQAEQSSLRQQLQNQKYIHADDDEDDDDDEDDEDETPFVDPKDVIDNECRHHCEIEIKRYDDCVERIKLGLEDEERHCEPWFFDLRHCLDHCMAPQLFSRLK
;
A
#
# COMPACT_ATOMS: atom_id res chain seq x y z
N MET A 1 26.88 -40.97 -12.25
CA MET A 1 25.46 -40.58 -12.11
C MET A 1 25.18 -40.44 -10.63
N VAL A 2 25.38 -39.25 -10.06
CA VAL A 2 24.37 -38.20 -9.81
C VAL A 2 23.23 -38.74 -8.94
N LEU A 3 22.90 -38.18 -7.78
CA LEU A 3 22.61 -36.77 -7.54
C LEU A 3 22.98 -36.40 -6.10
N SER A 4 23.68 -35.28 -5.91
CA SER A 4 23.92 -34.69 -4.57
C SER A 4 22.58 -34.34 -3.93
N LEU A 5 22.35 -34.73 -2.67
CA LEU A 5 21.13 -34.37 -1.91
C LEU A 5 20.87 -32.85 -1.91
N LYS A 6 21.90 -32.02 -2.09
CA LYS A 6 21.77 -30.56 -2.27
C LYS A 6 20.93 -30.18 -3.50
N SER A 7 20.94 -31.00 -4.56
CA SER A 7 20.13 -30.78 -5.76
C SER A 7 18.66 -31.15 -5.58
N LEU A 8 18.31 -32.03 -4.63
CA LEU A 8 16.91 -32.37 -4.35
C LEU A 8 16.26 -31.26 -3.53
N ILE A 9 16.96 -30.69 -2.54
CA ILE A 9 16.42 -29.64 -1.67
C ILE A 9 16.13 -28.35 -2.48
N HIS A 10 16.99 -28.02 -3.46
CA HIS A 10 16.75 -26.89 -4.37
C HIS A 10 15.53 -27.04 -5.28
N LYS A 11 15.03 -28.27 -5.53
CA LYS A 11 13.83 -28.48 -6.35
C LYS A 11 12.52 -28.25 -5.58
N PHE A 12 12.55 -28.29 -4.24
CA PHE A 12 11.36 -28.15 -3.40
C PHE A 12 11.18 -26.74 -2.81
N ALA A 13 12.18 -25.86 -2.94
CA ALA A 13 12.13 -24.50 -2.39
C ALA A 13 11.39 -23.48 -3.27
N ASN A 14 10.88 -23.87 -4.44
CA ASN A 14 10.22 -22.96 -5.39
C ASN A 14 8.77 -23.35 -5.69
N GLN A 15 8.08 -23.92 -4.70
CA GLN A 15 6.69 -24.40 -4.81
C GLN A 15 5.83 -23.96 -3.62
N SER A 16 5.99 -22.73 -3.10
CA SER A 16 4.89 -22.11 -2.35
C SER A 16 4.13 -21.17 -3.30
N PRO A 17 2.85 -21.42 -3.58
CA PRO A 17 2.02 -20.53 -4.42
C PRO A 17 1.95 -19.10 -3.88
N GLN A 18 2.17 -18.91 -2.57
CA GLN A 18 1.91 -17.66 -1.86
C GLN A 18 2.96 -16.57 -2.11
N GLN A 19 4.24 -16.90 -2.35
CA GLN A 19 5.28 -15.88 -2.60
C GLN A 19 5.20 -15.30 -4.03
N ALA A 20 4.76 -16.12 -5.00
CA ALA A 20 4.47 -15.65 -6.36
C ALA A 20 3.24 -14.72 -6.38
N GLU A 21 2.24 -14.98 -5.54
CA GLU A 21 1.05 -14.14 -5.40
C GLU A 21 1.36 -12.78 -4.75
N GLN A 22 2.20 -12.76 -3.70
CA GLN A 22 2.59 -11.50 -3.03
C GLN A 22 3.49 -10.61 -3.89
N SER A 23 4.42 -11.21 -4.65
CA SER A 23 5.23 -10.45 -5.62
C SER A 23 4.40 -9.91 -6.77
N SER A 24 3.41 -10.68 -7.25
CA SER A 24 2.43 -10.24 -8.24
C SER A 24 1.54 -9.10 -7.73
N LEU A 25 1.03 -9.17 -6.49
CA LEU A 25 0.25 -8.08 -5.88
C LEU A 25 1.09 -6.82 -5.67
N ARG A 26 2.34 -6.95 -5.24
CA ARG A 26 3.27 -5.82 -5.05
C ARG A 26 3.58 -5.14 -6.39
N GLN A 27 3.73 -5.93 -7.45
CA GLN A 27 3.93 -5.43 -8.80
C GLN A 27 2.64 -4.83 -9.38
N GLN A 28 1.47 -5.39 -9.06
CA GLN A 28 0.17 -4.81 -9.40
C GLN A 28 -0.07 -3.48 -8.69
N LEU A 29 0.29 -3.33 -7.41
CA LEU A 29 0.19 -2.06 -6.67
C LEU A 29 1.18 -1.01 -7.21
N GLN A 30 2.39 -1.42 -7.61
CA GLN A 30 3.34 -0.55 -8.30
C GLN A 30 2.82 -0.07 -9.66
N ASN A 31 2.11 -0.94 -10.39
CA ASN A 31 1.45 -0.59 -11.65
C ASN A 31 0.17 0.24 -11.43
N GLN A 32 -0.55 0.05 -10.32
CA GLN A 32 -1.76 0.81 -9.96
C GLN A 32 -1.45 2.25 -9.54
N LYS A 33 -0.22 2.53 -9.10
CA LYS A 33 0.26 3.91 -8.87
C LYS A 33 0.46 4.69 -10.19
N TYR A 34 0.40 4.00 -11.33
CA TYR A 34 0.42 4.57 -12.68
C TYR A 34 -0.87 4.20 -13.43
N ILE A 35 -2.03 4.61 -12.91
CA ILE A 35 -3.19 4.83 -13.76
C ILE A 35 -3.19 6.33 -14.03
N HIS A 36 -2.62 6.69 -15.18
CA HIS A 36 -2.89 7.92 -15.92
C HIS A 36 -4.41 8.18 -15.85
N ALA A 37 -4.86 9.31 -15.30
CA ALA A 37 -4.93 10.57 -16.05
C ALA A 37 -5.52 10.27 -17.43
N ASP A 38 -6.82 10.50 -17.56
CA ASP A 38 -7.61 10.29 -18.76
C ASP A 38 -6.86 10.81 -20.01
N ASP A 39 -6.40 9.89 -20.87
CA ASP A 39 -5.99 10.21 -22.26
C ASP A 39 -7.29 10.26 -23.10
N ASP A 40 -8.01 11.37 -22.99
CA ASP A 40 -8.87 11.86 -24.07
C ASP A 40 -8.04 12.88 -24.86
N GLU A 41 -7.37 12.42 -25.94
CA GLU A 41 -6.82 13.33 -26.95
C GLU A 41 -7.98 13.95 -27.73
N ASP A 42 -8.49 15.09 -27.26
CA ASP A 42 -9.16 16.09 -28.10
C ASP A 42 -8.44 17.44 -27.87
N ASP A 43 -7.64 17.80 -28.87
CA ASP A 43 -6.89 19.06 -29.02
C ASP A 43 -7.89 20.17 -29.39
N ASP A 44 -8.40 20.91 -28.39
CA ASP A 44 -8.98 22.23 -28.58
C ASP A 44 -8.35 23.21 -27.56
N ASP A 45 -7.63 24.15 -28.15
CA ASP A 45 -6.86 25.25 -27.60
C ASP A 45 -7.78 26.28 -26.92
N ASP A 46 -7.94 26.21 -25.59
CA ASP A 46 -8.51 27.28 -24.77
C ASP A 46 -7.51 27.64 -23.65
N GLU A 47 -6.81 28.76 -23.85
CA GLU A 47 -6.02 29.45 -22.83
C GLU A 47 -6.95 29.91 -21.68
N ASP A 48 -7.07 29.11 -20.62
CA ASP A 48 -7.70 29.53 -19.36
C ASP A 48 -6.70 29.43 -18.20
N ASP A 49 -6.15 30.58 -17.85
CA ASP A 49 -5.19 30.82 -16.77
C ASP A 49 -5.94 30.85 -15.41
N GLU A 50 -6.71 29.81 -15.10
CA GLU A 50 -7.52 29.68 -13.88
C GLU A 50 -6.91 28.67 -12.88
N ASP A 51 -6.11 29.19 -11.95
CA ASP A 51 -5.77 28.60 -10.64
C ASP A 51 -5.42 27.09 -10.64
N GLU A 52 -4.16 26.75 -10.97
CA GLU A 52 -3.55 25.41 -10.86
C GLU A 52 -3.49 24.90 -9.39
N THR A 53 -4.62 24.84 -8.68
CA THR A 53 -4.70 24.04 -7.46
C THR A 53 -4.86 22.59 -7.88
N PRO A 54 -3.87 21.71 -7.64
CA PRO A 54 -4.00 20.31 -8.02
C PRO A 54 -5.21 19.71 -7.28
N PHE A 55 -6.05 18.97 -8.01
CA PHE A 55 -7.17 18.24 -7.42
C PHE A 55 -6.64 17.29 -6.33
N VAL A 56 -7.00 17.55 -5.07
CA VAL A 56 -6.59 16.72 -3.91
C VAL A 56 -7.70 15.73 -3.58
N ASP A 57 -7.37 14.43 -3.48
CA ASP A 57 -8.32 13.40 -3.04
C ASP A 57 -8.88 13.77 -1.64
N PRO A 58 -10.20 13.95 -1.48
CA PRO A 58 -10.82 14.21 -0.18
C PRO A 58 -10.44 13.17 0.88
N LYS A 59 -10.16 11.92 0.46
CA LYS A 59 -9.68 10.86 1.33
C LYS A 59 -8.38 11.21 2.03
N ASP A 60 -7.40 11.76 1.31
CA ASP A 60 -6.07 12.04 1.86
C ASP A 60 -6.10 13.18 2.86
N VAL A 61 -6.93 14.21 2.61
CA VAL A 61 -7.18 15.31 3.54
C VAL A 61 -7.76 14.75 4.85
N ILE A 62 -8.82 13.97 4.74
CA ILE A 62 -9.53 13.37 5.87
C ILE A 62 -8.65 12.36 6.63
N ASP A 63 -7.83 11.56 5.94
CA ASP A 63 -6.91 10.60 6.57
C ASP A 63 -5.91 11.34 7.48
N ASN A 64 -5.32 12.43 6.99
CA ASN A 64 -4.39 13.26 7.77
C ASN A 64 -5.07 13.94 8.96
N GLU A 65 -6.28 14.44 8.78
CA GLU A 65 -7.09 14.94 9.89
C GLU A 65 -7.36 13.85 10.92
N CYS A 66 -7.60 12.60 10.52
CA CYS A 66 -7.87 11.49 11.44
C CYS A 66 -6.64 10.93 12.18
N ARG A 67 -5.41 11.22 11.73
CA ARG A 67 -4.18 10.66 12.34
C ARG A 67 -4.05 10.95 13.84
N HIS A 68 -4.43 12.15 14.28
CA HIS A 68 -4.32 12.54 15.69
C HIS A 68 -5.21 11.73 16.65
N HIS A 69 -6.24 11.03 16.13
CA HIS A 69 -7.05 10.12 16.94
C HIS A 69 -6.45 8.72 17.10
N CYS A 70 -5.44 8.38 16.29
CA CYS A 70 -4.90 7.03 16.16
C CYS A 70 -3.40 6.97 16.50
N GLU A 71 -2.90 7.88 17.34
CA GLU A 71 -1.46 7.98 17.67
C GLU A 71 -0.88 6.69 18.24
N ILE A 72 -1.66 5.94 19.03
CA ILE A 72 -1.24 4.68 19.64
C ILE A 72 -1.03 3.61 18.57
N GLU A 73 -2.00 3.49 17.66
CA GLU A 73 -1.99 2.54 16.56
C GLU A 73 -0.89 2.87 15.55
N ILE A 74 -0.70 4.15 15.24
CA ILE A 74 0.41 4.64 14.42
C ILE A 74 1.73 4.21 15.04
N LYS A 75 1.93 4.49 16.33
CA LYS A 75 3.17 4.11 17.03
C LYS A 75 3.40 2.60 16.99
N ARG A 76 2.37 1.78 17.25
CA ARG A 76 2.49 0.32 17.23
C ARG A 76 2.88 -0.21 15.85
N TYR A 77 2.29 0.36 14.80
CA TYR A 77 2.65 0.03 13.43
C TYR A 77 4.10 0.43 13.12
N ASP A 78 4.51 1.65 13.48
CA ASP A 78 5.88 2.14 13.29
C ASP A 78 6.92 1.29 14.04
N ASP A 79 6.65 0.95 15.31
CA ASP A 79 7.49 0.06 16.10
C ASP A 79 7.65 -1.31 15.41
N CYS A 80 6.57 -1.81 14.79
CA CYS A 80 6.62 -3.04 14.01
C CYS A 80 7.47 -2.90 12.75
N VAL A 81 7.31 -1.81 11.99
CA VAL A 81 8.07 -1.53 10.76
C VAL A 81 9.57 -1.47 11.08
N GLU A 82 9.96 -0.78 12.15
CA GLU A 82 11.36 -0.74 12.60
C GLU A 82 11.88 -2.12 13.02
N ARG A 83 11.07 -2.93 13.71
CA ARG A 83 11.44 -4.32 14.04
C ARG A 83 11.70 -5.16 12.77
N ILE A 84 10.89 -5.00 11.72
CA ILE A 84 11.09 -5.72 10.45
C ILE A 84 12.39 -5.29 9.79
N LYS A 85 12.65 -3.98 9.68
CA LYS A 85 13.88 -3.42 9.09
C LYS A 85 15.16 -3.96 9.77
N LEU A 86 15.11 -4.21 11.07
CA LEU A 86 16.26 -4.58 11.89
C LEU A 86 16.66 -6.06 11.85
N GLY A 87 16.08 -6.90 11.00
CA GLY A 87 16.62 -8.26 10.98
C GLY A 87 16.61 -8.98 9.66
N LEU A 88 16.81 -10.28 9.79
CA LEU A 88 17.46 -11.09 8.78
C LEU A 88 16.53 -11.27 7.57
N GLU A 89 17.11 -11.20 6.37
CA GLU A 89 16.39 -11.32 5.10
C GLU A 89 15.65 -12.66 4.97
N ASP A 90 16.09 -13.70 5.68
CA ASP A 90 15.55 -15.06 5.63
C ASP A 90 14.38 -15.31 6.61
N GLU A 91 13.98 -14.34 7.42
CA GLU A 91 12.86 -14.49 8.35
C GLU A 91 11.60 -13.81 7.81
N GLU A 92 10.52 -14.59 7.64
CA GLU A 92 9.20 -14.03 7.31
C GLU A 92 8.69 -13.20 8.50
N ARG A 93 8.54 -11.90 8.27
CA ARG A 93 8.08 -10.94 9.29
C ARG A 93 6.97 -10.08 8.72
N HIS A 94 5.94 -9.92 9.54
CA HIS A 94 4.67 -9.34 9.17
C HIS A 94 4.29 -8.23 10.16
N CYS A 95 3.67 -7.17 9.63
CA CYS A 95 3.07 -6.08 10.42
C CYS A 95 1.56 -6.00 10.23
N GLU A 96 0.98 -6.96 9.51
CA GLU A 96 -0.44 -7.06 9.17
C GLU A 96 -1.36 -6.85 10.38
N PRO A 97 -1.13 -7.46 11.57
CA PRO A 97 -1.98 -7.20 12.73
C PRO A 97 -2.04 -5.72 13.12
N TRP A 98 -0.87 -5.06 13.23
CA TRP A 98 -0.81 -3.64 13.60
C TRP A 98 -1.29 -2.73 12.47
N PHE A 99 -1.10 -3.14 11.22
CA PHE A 99 -1.65 -2.44 10.07
C PHE A 99 -3.18 -2.44 10.10
N PHE A 100 -3.81 -3.58 10.38
CA PHE A 100 -5.27 -3.66 10.46
C PHE A 100 -5.82 -2.87 11.65
N ASP A 101 -5.13 -2.84 12.79
CA ASP A 101 -5.51 -2.00 13.93
C ASP A 101 -5.47 -0.50 13.56
N LEU A 102 -4.38 -0.04 12.93
CA LEU A 102 -4.25 1.33 12.44
C LEU A 102 -5.34 1.66 11.41
N ARG A 103 -5.56 0.78 10.44
CA ARG A 103 -6.57 1.01 9.40
C ARG A 103 -7.97 1.05 9.99
N HIS A 104 -8.28 0.18 10.94
CA HIS A 104 -9.56 0.17 11.63
C HIS A 104 -9.82 1.51 12.36
N CYS A 105 -8.82 2.02 13.08
CA CYS A 105 -8.93 3.31 13.76
C CYS A 105 -9.18 4.46 12.77
N LEU A 106 -8.38 4.55 11.71
CA LEU A 106 -8.52 5.58 10.69
C LEU A 106 -9.88 5.49 9.99
N ASP A 107 -10.28 4.30 9.53
CA ASP A 107 -11.57 4.11 8.86
C ASP A 107 -12.77 4.44 9.76
N HIS A 108 -12.69 4.12 11.06
CA HIS A 108 -13.72 4.51 12.02
C HIS A 108 -13.87 6.05 12.13
N CYS A 109 -12.76 6.79 12.09
CA CYS A 109 -12.77 8.26 12.07
C CYS A 109 -13.26 8.83 10.73
N MET A 110 -12.81 8.25 9.61
CA MET A 110 -13.08 8.78 8.27
C MET A 110 -14.50 8.51 7.76
N ALA A 111 -15.08 7.37 8.12
CA ALA A 111 -16.37 6.90 7.63
C ALA A 111 -17.51 7.94 7.67
N PRO A 112 -17.73 8.71 8.76
CA PRO A 112 -18.82 9.70 8.81
C PRO A 112 -18.63 10.92 7.89
N GLN A 113 -17.40 11.20 7.44
CA GLN A 113 -17.08 12.43 6.71
C GLN A 113 -16.64 12.22 5.26
N LEU A 114 -16.17 11.03 4.89
CA LEU A 114 -15.66 10.78 3.55
C LEU A 114 -16.76 10.86 2.48
N PHE A 115 -17.89 10.17 2.70
CA PHE A 115 -18.96 10.10 1.70
C PHE A 115 -19.76 11.39 1.55
N SER A 116 -19.62 12.37 2.46
CA SER A 116 -20.23 13.69 2.28
C SER A 116 -19.45 14.58 1.31
N ARG A 117 -18.20 14.20 0.98
CA ARG A 117 -17.33 14.92 0.03
C ARG A 117 -17.40 14.34 -1.39
N LEU A 118 -17.94 13.14 -1.56
CA LEU A 118 -18.09 12.45 -2.84
C LEU A 118 -19.46 12.79 -3.45
N LYS A 119 -19.52 13.08 -4.75
CA LYS A 119 -20.73 13.40 -5.51
C LYS A 119 -21.05 12.32 -6.53
#